data_AF-A0A0B0ELP6-F1
#
_entry.id   AF-A0A0B0ELP6-F1
#
_cell.length_a   1.000
_cell.length_b   1.000
_cell.length_c   1.000
_cell.angle_alpha   90.00
_cell.angle_beta   90.00
_cell.angle_gamma   90.00
#
_symmetry.space_group_name_H-M   'P 1'
#
loop_
_entity.id
_entity.type
_entity.pdbx_description
1 polymer ?
#
loop_
_entity_poly.entity_id
_entity_poly.type
_entity_poly.pdbx_seq_one_letter_code
_entity_poly.pdbx_strand_id
1 'polypeptide(L)'
;MTFFKWDVYLANLDPAIGSEQGKTRPVLIISEDQINQIMPVINVLPITSRKAGRKVYPNEALIPKGVGGTNERVHRLMLSNPNIGQKAIDKETWND
;
A
#
# COMPACT_ATOMS: atom_id res chain seq x y z
N MET A 1 15.00 -1.62 11.29
CA MET A 1 14.28 -0.55 10.56
C MET A 1 12.85 -0.60 11.03
N THR A 2 12.27 0.54 11.37
CA THR A 2 10.93 0.61 11.97
C THR A 2 9.96 1.13 10.93
N PHE A 3 8.81 0.48 10.81
CA PHE A 3 7.74 0.86 9.90
C PHE A 3 6.69 1.68 10.66
N PHE A 4 6.45 2.92 10.23
CA PHE A 4 5.50 3.81 10.89
C PHE A 4 4.15 3.82 10.17
N LYS A 5 3.09 3.96 10.95
CA LYS A 5 1.74 4.16 10.47
C LYS A 5 1.71 5.41 9.59
N TRP A 6 0.98 5.32 8.48
CA TRP A 6 0.85 6.36 7.45
C TRP A 6 2.03 6.51 6.49
N ASP A 7 3.13 5.80 6.69
CA ASP A 7 4.18 5.73 5.68
C ASP A 7 3.77 4.86 4.48
N VAL A 8 4.36 5.18 3.33
CA VAL A 8 4.18 4.42 2.08
C VAL A 8 5.50 3.80 1.65
N TYR A 9 5.48 2.49 1.42
CA TYR A 9 6.62 1.72 0.95
C TYR A 9 6.27 0.89 -0.27
N LEU A 10 7.26 0.47 -1.04
CA LEU A 10 7.08 -0.62 -2.01
C LEU A 10 7.04 -1.95 -1.26
N ALA A 11 6.12 -2.83 -1.63
CA ALA A 11 6.06 -4.19 -1.09
C ALA A 11 5.74 -5.20 -2.19
N ASN A 12 6.42 -6.35 -2.14
CA ASN A 12 6.15 -7.50 -3.00
C ASN A 12 4.98 -8.29 -2.43
N LEU A 13 3.85 -8.29 -3.15
CA LEU A 13 2.63 -9.01 -2.75
C LEU A 13 2.47 -10.37 -3.46
N ASP A 14 3.49 -10.83 -4.19
CA ASP A 14 3.46 -12.16 -4.80
C ASP A 14 3.94 -13.27 -3.83
N PRO A 15 3.40 -14.50 -3.95
CA PRO A 15 2.38 -14.91 -4.90
C PRO A 15 0.98 -14.50 -4.48
N ALA A 16 0.20 -13.94 -5.42
CA ALA A 16 -1.22 -13.67 -5.23
C ALA A 16 -2.08 -14.81 -5.77
N ILE A 17 -3.15 -15.16 -5.04
CA ILE A 17 -4.10 -16.20 -5.43
C ILE A 17 -5.43 -15.56 -5.85
N GLY A 18 -5.92 -15.89 -7.04
CA GLY A 18 -7.22 -15.42 -7.54
C GLY A 18 -7.27 -13.90 -7.76
N SER A 19 -8.08 -13.20 -6.97
CA SER A 19 -8.31 -11.75 -7.08
C SER A 19 -7.52 -10.91 -6.08
N GLU A 20 -6.58 -11.54 -5.36
CA GLU A 20 -5.63 -10.83 -4.49
C GLU A 20 -4.78 -9.84 -5.29
N GLN A 21 -4.35 -8.77 -4.62
CA GLN A 21 -3.42 -7.81 -5.23
C GLN A 21 -2.00 -8.42 -5.20
N GLY A 22 -1.46 -8.77 -6.37
CA GLY A 22 -0.07 -9.24 -6.51
C GLY A 22 0.90 -8.16 -7.01
N LYS A 23 2.13 -8.59 -7.33
CA LYS A 23 3.28 -7.77 -7.77
C LYS A 23 3.82 -6.84 -6.70
N THR A 24 5.01 -6.29 -6.97
CA THR A 24 5.54 -5.15 -6.21
C THR A 24 4.73 -3.90 -6.50
N ARG A 25 4.23 -3.25 -5.45
CA ARG A 25 3.45 -2.00 -5.56
C ARG A 25 3.55 -1.17 -4.28
N PRO A 26 3.18 0.12 -4.33
CA PRO A 26 3.15 0.95 -3.14
C PRO A 26 2.04 0.48 -2.19
N VAL A 27 2.32 0.49 -0.90
CA VAL A 27 1.38 0.11 0.17
C VAL A 27 1.44 1.12 1.30
N LEU A 28 0.27 1.49 1.83
CA LEU A 28 0.14 2.36 2.99
C LEU A 28 0.10 1.53 4.27
N ILE A 29 0.94 1.85 5.25
CA ILE A 29 0.91 1.17 6.55
C ILE A 29 -0.23 1.74 7.40
N ILE A 30 -1.04 0.86 7.96
CA ILE A 30 -2.20 1.25 8.79
C ILE A 30 -2.18 0.64 10.20
N SER A 31 -1.32 -0.36 10.46
CA SER A 31 -1.10 -0.87 11.81
C SER A 31 -0.33 0.12 12.66
N GLU A 32 -0.64 0.14 13.96
CA GLU A 32 -0.01 1.05 14.93
C GLU A 32 1.50 0.81 15.09
N ASP A 33 2.25 1.89 15.31
CA ASP A 33 3.72 1.86 15.41
C ASP A 33 4.22 0.88 16.46
N GLN A 34 3.55 0.83 17.62
CA GLN A 34 3.89 -0.10 18.69
C GLN A 34 3.76 -1.56 18.25
N ILE A 35 2.73 -1.87 17.44
CA ILE A 35 2.53 -3.21 16.89
C ILE A 35 3.60 -3.51 15.84
N ASN A 36 3.91 -2.54 14.97
CA ASN A 36 4.93 -2.69 13.93
C ASN A 36 6.33 -2.93 14.50
N GLN A 37 6.62 -2.45 15.71
CA GLN A 37 7.91 -2.66 16.38
C GLN A 37 8.05 -4.05 17.00
N ILE A 38 6.93 -4.68 17.38
CA ILE A 38 6.91 -5.96 18.11
C ILE A 38 6.64 -7.14 17.17
N MET A 39 5.74 -6.95 16.21
CA MET A 39 5.24 -8.03 15.36
C MET A 39 6.04 -8.18 14.07
N PRO A 40 6.28 -9.42 13.60
CA PRO A 40 6.97 -9.66 12.32
C PRO A 40 6.10 -9.37 11.08
N VAL A 41 4.82 -9.02 11.29
CA VAL A 41 3.83 -8.71 10.27
C VAL A 41 3.25 -7.32 10.50
N ILE A 42 2.84 -6.65 9.43
CA ILE A 42 2.15 -5.37 9.49
C ILE A 42 0.92 -5.37 8.58
N ASN A 43 -0.04 -4.50 8.88
CA ASN A 43 -1.26 -4.36 8.10
C ASN A 43 -1.08 -3.20 7.13
N VAL A 44 -1.34 -3.48 5.86
CA VAL A 44 -1.15 -2.48 4.80
C VAL A 44 -2.36 -2.39 3.89
N LEU A 45 -2.46 -1.28 3.17
CA LEU A 45 -3.45 -1.05 2.12
C LEU A 45 -2.73 -0.84 0.78
N PRO A 46 -2.98 -1.71 -0.22
CA PRO A 46 -2.36 -1.56 -1.53
C PRO A 46 -2.80 -0.29 -2.26
N ILE A 47 -1.85 0.39 -2.89
CA ILE A 47 -2.07 1.54 -3.76
C ILE A 47 -1.95 1.09 -5.21
N THR A 48 -2.84 1.58 -6.07
CA THR A 48 -2.80 1.33 -7.51
C THR A 48 -3.15 2.56 -8.32
N SER A 49 -2.51 2.73 -9.47
CA SER A 49 -2.82 3.83 -10.36
C SER A 49 -4.24 3.74 -10.93
N ARG A 50 -4.91 4.88 -10.99
CA ARG A 50 -6.24 4.98 -11.58
C ARG A 50 -6.13 5.06 -13.10
N LYS A 51 -6.63 4.02 -13.79
CA LYS A 51 -6.89 4.10 -15.23
C LYS A 51 -8.03 5.09 -15.51
N ALA A 52 -7.88 5.91 -16.55
CA ALA A 52 -8.92 6.83 -17.01
C ALA A 52 -10.22 6.08 -17.32
N GLY A 53 -11.37 6.67 -16.97
CA GLY A 53 -12.69 6.07 -17.18
C GLY A 53 -13.06 4.93 -16.23
N ARG A 54 -12.17 4.49 -15.32
CA ARG A 54 -12.51 3.45 -14.35
C ARG A 54 -13.37 4.00 -13.21
N LYS A 55 -14.49 3.31 -12.95
CA LYS A 55 -15.34 3.53 -11.78
C LYS A 55 -14.53 3.30 -10.50
N VAL A 56 -14.70 4.21 -9.54
CA VAL A 56 -14.17 4.05 -8.19
C VAL A 56 -15.22 3.29 -7.39
N TYR A 57 -14.81 2.21 -6.76
CA TYR A 57 -15.70 1.38 -5.94
C TYR A 57 -15.78 1.93 -4.51
N PRO A 58 -16.86 1.62 -3.75
CA PRO A 58 -17.01 2.11 -2.37
C PRO A 58 -15.89 1.65 -1.41
N ASN A 59 -15.19 0.56 -1.76
CA ASN A 59 -14.04 0.05 -1.02
C ASN A 59 -12.70 0.61 -1.52
N GLU A 60 -12.71 1.70 -2.28
CA GLU A 60 -11.53 2.39 -2.77
C GLU A 60 -11.55 3.86 -2.30
N ALA A 61 -10.40 4.37 -1.87
CA ALA A 61 -10.23 5.82 -1.64
C ALA A 61 -9.36 6.42 -2.75
N LEU A 62 -9.76 7.58 -3.28
CA LEU A 62 -9.02 8.26 -4.34
C LEU A 62 -7.91 9.12 -3.73
N ILE A 63 -6.68 8.94 -4.21
CA ILE A 63 -5.52 9.74 -3.82
C ILE A 63 -5.26 10.75 -4.96
N PRO A 64 -5.51 12.05 -4.73
CA PRO A 64 -5.23 13.08 -5.73
C PRO A 64 -3.73 13.18 -6.05
N LYS A 65 -3.42 13.73 -7.23
CA LYS A 65 -2.05 14.10 -7.61
C LYS A 65 -1.47 15.08 -6.59
N GLY A 66 -0.20 14.93 -6.22
CA GLY A 66 0.51 15.82 -5.30
C GLY A 66 0.30 15.50 -3.81
N VAL A 67 -0.43 14.43 -3.49
CA VAL A 67 -0.69 14.00 -2.10
C VAL A 67 0.10 12.72 -1.80
N GLY A 68 0.78 12.67 -0.65
CA GLY A 68 1.42 11.45 -0.15
C GLY A 68 2.50 10.85 -1.08
N GLY A 69 3.34 11.70 -1.67
CA GLY A 69 4.43 11.26 -2.58
C GLY A 69 3.99 10.97 -4.02
N THR A 70 2.71 11.19 -4.36
CA THR A 70 2.20 11.06 -5.73
C THR A 70 2.60 12.25 -6.59
N ASN A 71 3.25 12.02 -7.73
CA ASN A 71 3.78 13.07 -8.58
C ASN A 71 2.82 13.41 -9.69
N GLU A 72 2.46 12.46 -10.56
CA GLU A 72 1.75 12.80 -11.81
C GLU A 72 0.41 12.10 -11.98
N ARG A 73 0.10 11.09 -11.15
CA ARG A 73 -1.06 10.23 -11.37
C ARG A 73 -2.02 10.28 -10.19
N VAL A 74 -3.31 10.11 -10.51
CA VAL A 74 -4.33 9.80 -9.51
C VAL A 74 -4.20 8.33 -9.15
N HIS A 75 -4.15 8.02 -7.87
CA HIS A 75 -4.06 6.66 -7.38
C HIS A 75 -5.33 6.29 -6.60
N ARG A 76 -5.48 5.01 -6.30
CA ARG A 76 -6.55 4.47 -5.46
C ARG A 76 -5.95 3.59 -4.37
N LEU A 77 -6.42 3.79 -3.15
CA LEU A 77 -6.15 2.95 -1.99
C LEU A 77 -7.21 1.86 -1.93
N MET A 78 -6.79 0.60 -1.93
CA MET A 78 -7.69 -0.54 -1.76
C MET A 78 -7.95 -0.76 -0.27
N LEU A 79 -9.21 -0.70 0.18
CA LEU A 79 -9.58 -0.85 1.60
C LEU A 79 -9.72 -2.32 2.05
N SER A 80 -9.27 -3.27 1.23
CA SER A 80 -9.12 -4.67 1.61
C SER A 80 -7.69 -4.92 2.07
N ASN A 81 -7.52 -5.27 3.35
CA ASN A 81 -6.22 -5.31 4.02
C ASN A 81 -5.55 -6.68 3.88
N PRO A 82 -4.41 -6.82 3.17
CA PRO A 82 -3.50 -7.91 3.42
C PRO A 82 -2.65 -7.63 4.66
N ASN A 83 -2.50 -8.65 5.50
CA ASN A 83 -1.42 -8.69 6.49
C ASN A 83 -0.19 -9.21 5.75
N ILE A 84 0.91 -8.45 5.76
CA ILE A 84 2.16 -8.84 5.08
C ILE A 84 3.29 -8.99 6.08
N GLY A 85 4.20 -9.93 5.82
CA GLY A 85 5.44 -10.03 6.57
C GLY A 85 6.32 -8.82 6.28
N GLN A 86 7.00 -8.29 7.31
CA GLN A 86 7.90 -7.13 7.15
C GLN A 86 9.02 -7.36 6.11
N LYS A 87 9.38 -8.62 5.86
CA LYS A 87 10.36 -9.00 4.83
C LYS A 87 9.89 -8.77 3.39
N ALA A 88 8.58 -8.63 3.18
CA ALA A 88 8.02 -8.35 1.86
C ALA A 88 8.11 -6.87 1.49
N ILE A 89 8.50 -6.00 2.42
CA ILE A 89 8.58 -4.56 2.23
C ILE A 89 10.00 -4.19 1.79
N ASP A 90 10.08 -3.53 0.64
CA ASP A 90 11.32 -2.93 0.18
C ASP A 90 11.65 -1.74 1.10
N LYS A 91 12.90 -1.66 1.51
CA LYS A 91 13.37 -0.64 2.48
C LYS A 91 13.48 0.76 1.88
N GLU A 92 13.15 0.92 0.60
CA GLU A 92 13.07 2.21 -0.07
C GLU A 92 11.67 2.78 0.09
N THR A 93 11.58 4.03 0.55
CA THR A 93 10.33 4.79 0.55
C THR A 93 9.88 5.02 -0.87
N TRP A 94 8.58 4.83 -1.12
CA TRP A 94 8.03 5.01 -2.45
C TRP A 94 7.98 6.50 -2.81
N ASN A 95 8.51 6.84 -3.99
CA ASN A 95 8.29 8.11 -4.68
C ASN A 95 7.74 7.78 -6.08
N ASP A 96 6.63 8.41 -6.47
CA ASP A 96 5.95 8.21 -7.76
C ASP A 96 6.75 8.75 -8.97
#